data_AF-A0AAU5PKE2-F1
#
_entry.id   AF-A0AAU5PKE2-F1
#
_cell.length_a   1.000
_cell.length_b   1.000
_cell.length_c   1.000
_cell.angle_alpha   90.00
_cell.angle_beta   90.00
_cell.angle_gamma   90.00
#
_symmetry.space_group_name_H-M   'P 1'
#
loop_
_entity.id
_entity.type
_entity.pdbx_description
1 polymer ?
#
loop_
_entity_poly.entity_id
_entity_poly.type
_entity_poly.pdbx_seq_one_letter_code
_entity_poly.pdbx_strand_id
1 'polypeptide(L)' 'MSGTEKAKAQAEQAKGKAKEMTGRALGNERMTAEGHADQAKGNARQTKEDVKDTLRRP' A
#
# COMPACT_ATOMS: atom_id res chain seq x y z
N MET A 1 -0.08 6.78 18.89
CA MET A 1 -0.28 7.37 17.54
C MET A 1 -1.00 8.69 17.68
N SER A 2 -0.29 9.80 17.49
CA SER A 2 -0.82 11.17 17.60
C SER A 2 -1.90 11.43 16.53
N GLY A 3 -2.94 12.19 16.85
CA GLY A 3 -4.09 12.42 15.96
C GLY A 3 -3.72 13.01 14.58
N THR A 4 -2.59 13.72 14.51
CA THR A 4 -1.97 14.21 13.28
C THR A 4 -1.50 13.09 12.34
N GLU A 5 -0.98 11.99 12.87
CA GLU A 5 -0.55 10.85 12.06
C GLU A 5 -1.75 10.10 11.46
N LYS A 6 -2.85 9.98 12.22
CA LYS A 6 -4.10 9.40 11.72
C LYS A 6 -4.70 10.24 10.59
N ALA A 7 -4.70 11.57 10.75
CA ALA A 7 -5.18 12.47 9.71
C ALA A 7 -4.31 12.40 8.44
N LYS A 8 -2.99 12.31 8.60
CA LYS A 8 -2.04 12.18 7.49
C LYS A 8 -2.23 10.84 6.75
N ALA A 9 -2.40 9.75 7.50
CA ALA A 9 -2.68 8.44 6.93
C ALA A 9 -4.02 8.41 6.17
N GLN A 10 -5.07 9.03 6.70
CA GLN A 10 -6.34 9.15 5.98
C GLN A 10 -6.23 10.02 4.73
N ALA A 11 -5.48 11.12 4.79
CA ALA A 11 -5.23 11.97 3.63
C ALA A 11 -4.46 11.23 2.53
N GLU A 12 -3.45 10.44 2.89
CA GLU A 12 -2.70 9.61 1.94
C GLU A 12 -3.57 8.50 1.34
N GLN A 13 -4.42 7.85 2.14
CA GLN A 13 -5.39 6.87 1.62
C GLN A 13 -6.39 7.50 0.66
N ALA A 14 -6.94 8.68 0.99
CA ALA A 14 -7.86 9.40 0.12
C ALA A 14 -7.19 9.80 -1.20
N LYS A 15 -5.95 10.30 -1.13
CA LYS A 15 -5.14 10.64 -2.30
C LYS A 15 -4.80 9.43 -3.15
N GLY A 16 -4.52 8.28 -2.53
CA GLY A 16 -4.28 7.00 -3.19
C GLY A 16 -5.51 6.50 -3.93
N LYS A 17 -6.68 6.48 -3.29
CA LYS A 17 -7.95 6.10 -3.92
C LYS A 17 -8.32 7.04 -5.08
N ALA A 18 -8.11 8.34 -4.91
CA ALA A 18 -8.32 9.31 -5.98
C ALA A 18 -7.39 9.03 -7.16
N LYS A 19 -6.11 8.76 -6.92
CA LYS A 19 -5.16 8.35 -7.96
C LYS A 19 -5.57 7.05 -8.65
N GLU A 20 -6.03 6.05 -7.91
CA GLU A 20 -6.48 4.78 -8.47
C GLU A 20 -7.73 4.95 -9.34
N MET A 21 -8.73 5.70 -8.87
CA MET A 21 -9.93 6.00 -9.65
C MET A 21 -9.59 6.83 -10.90
N THR A 22 -8.76 7.86 -10.76
CA THR A 22 -8.32 8.67 -11.90
C THR A 22 -7.47 7.86 -12.88
N GLY A 23 -6.61 6.96 -12.41
CA GLY A 23 -5.81 6.06 -13.25
C GLY A 23 -6.67 5.05 -14.01
N ARG A 24 -7.70 4.48 -13.35
CA ARG A 24 -8.70 3.61 -13.99
C ARG A 24 -9.57 4.38 -15.00
N ALA A 25 -10.03 5.58 -14.63
CA ALA A 25 -10.89 6.41 -15.48
C ALA A 25 -10.16 6.97 -16.71
N LEU A 26 -8.87 7.30 -16.58
CA LEU A 26 -8.01 7.73 -17.70
C LEU A 26 -7.48 6.56 -18.54
N GLY A 27 -7.84 5.30 -18.23
CA GLY A 27 -7.35 4.13 -18.95
C GLY A 27 -5.84 3.93 -18.86
N ASN A 28 -5.20 4.44 -17.80
CA ASN A 28 -3.77 4.31 -17.60
C ASN A 28 -3.47 2.99 -16.89
N GLU A 29 -3.57 1.90 -17.65
CA GLU A 29 -3.32 0.52 -17.20
C GLU A 29 -1.95 0.39 -16.52
N ARG A 30 -0.97 1.20 -16.95
CA ARG A 30 0.38 1.25 -16.37
C ARG A 30 0.35 1.67 -14.89
N MET A 31 -0.44 2.67 -14.55
CA MET A 31 -0.58 3.16 -13.17
C MET A 31 -1.35 2.18 -12.27
N THR A 32 -2.30 1.45 -12.84
CA THR A 32 -3.03 0.38 -12.13
C THR A 32 -2.15 -0.86 -11.93
N ALA A 33 -1.37 -1.21 -12.94
CA ALA A 33 -0.42 -2.33 -12.89
C ALA A 33 0.74 -2.06 -11.91
N GLU A 34 1.28 -0.84 -11.89
CA GLU A 34 2.28 -0.42 -10.90
C GLU A 34 1.73 -0.50 -9.47
N GLY A 35 0.50 -0.01 -9.24
CA GLY A 35 -0.15 -0.11 -7.93
C GLY A 35 -0.37 -1.55 -7.45
N HIS A 36 -0.79 -2.45 -8.36
CA HIS A 36 -0.92 -3.87 -8.07
C HIS A 36 0.43 -4.55 -7.80
N ALA A 37 1.47 -4.21 -8.57
CA ALA A 37 2.81 -4.73 -8.39
C ALA A 37 3.41 -4.30 -7.05
N ASP A 38 3.22 -3.03 -6.65
CA ASP A 38 3.66 -2.52 -5.37
C ASP A 38 2.90 -3.15 -4.19
N GLN A 39 1.60 -3.39 -4.32
CA GLN A 39 0.84 -4.16 -3.32
C GLN A 39 1.37 -5.58 -3.17
N ALA A 40 1.61 -6.28 -4.28
CA ALA A 40 2.13 -7.65 -4.26
C ALA A 40 3.53 -7.69 -3.61
N LYS A 41 4.39 -6.73 -3.95
CA LYS A 41 5.74 -6.60 -3.39
C LYS A 41 5.71 -6.24 -1.90
N GLY A 42 4.79 -5.37 -1.48
CA GLY A 42 4.55 -5.00 -0.09
C GLY A 42 4.10 -6.20 0.73
N ASN A 43 3.07 -6.92 0.27
CA ASN A 43 2.59 -8.15 0.91
C ASN A 43 3.70 -9.20 1.01
N ALA A 44 4.47 -9.41 -0.08
CA ALA A 44 5.58 -10.36 -0.06
C ALA A 44 6.68 -9.98 0.95
N ARG A 45 6.97 -8.68 1.13
CA ARG A 45 7.89 -8.22 2.18
C ARG A 45 7.33 -8.45 3.56
N GLN A 46 6.07 -8.07 3.79
CA GLN A 46 5.42 -8.21 5.07
C GLN A 46 5.34 -9.68 5.49
N THR A 47 4.94 -10.59 4.59
CA THR A 47 4.96 -12.03 4.86
C THR A 47 6.37 -12.55 5.13
N LYS A 48 7.38 -12.07 4.40
CA LYS A 48 8.78 -12.44 4.68
C LYS A 48 9.25 -11.96 6.04
N GLU A 49 8.90 -10.74 6.44
CA GLU A 49 9.24 -10.19 7.75
C GLU A 49 8.48 -10.91 8.86
N ASP A 50 7.17 -11.13 8.72
CA ASP A 50 6.35 -11.87 9.68
C ASP A 50 6.88 -13.28 9.89
N VAL A 51 7.22 -14.01 8.81
CA VAL A 51 7.82 -15.35 8.91
C VAL A 51 9.18 -15.28 9.60
N LYS A 52 10.01 -14.28 9.29
CA LYS A 52 11.34 -14.13 9.88
C LYS A 52 11.26 -13.73 11.36
N ASP A 53 10.31 -12.90 11.76
CA ASP A 53 10.06 -12.52 13.15
C ASP A 53 9.47 -13.68 13.97
N THR A 54 8.58 -14.47 13.36
CA THR A 54 8.02 -15.66 13.99
C THR A 54 9.08 -16.75 14.17
N LEU A 55 10.02 -16.88 13.22
CA LEU A 55 11.19 -17.78 13.33
C LEU A 55 12.26 -17.24 14.30
N ARG A 56 12.33 -15.92 14.49
CA ARG A 56 13.32 -15.27 15.37
C ARG A 56 12.84 -15.14 16.81
N ARG A 57 11.55 -15.34 17.07
CA ARG A 57 10.98 -15.51 18.42
C ARG A 57 10.94 -17.01 18.76
N PRO A 58 11.89 -17.52 19.57
CA PRO A 58 11.82 -18.87 20.13
C PRO A 58 10.70 -19.01 21.17
#